data_AF-A0A2L1K4H9-F1
#
_entry.id   AF-A0A2L1K4H9-F1
#
_cell.length_a   1.000
_cell.length_b   1.000
_cell.length_c   1.000
_cell.angle_alpha   90.00
_cell.angle_beta   90.00
_cell.angle_gamma   90.00
#
_symmetry.space_group_name_H-M   'P 1'
#
loop_
_entity.id
_entity.type
_entity.pdbx_description
1 polymer ?
#
loop_
_entity_poly.entity_id
_entity_poly.type
_entity_poly.pdbx_seq_one_letter_code
_entity_poly.pdbx_strand_id
1 'polypeptide(L)' 'VVSQEPMLFNTTIEQNIRYGREKVTDAEITAALRKANAYNFVQSFPDGIYTNVG' A
#
# COMPACT_ATOMS: atom_id res chain seq x y z
N VAL A 1 -1.97 14.57 -6.40
CA VAL A 1 -1.05 14.54 -7.57
C VAL A 1 -0.37 13.18 -7.59
N VAL A 2 -0.09 12.58 -8.74
CA VAL A 2 0.68 11.33 -8.85
C VAL A 2 2.04 11.69 -9.42
N SER A 3 3.13 11.33 -8.72
CA SER A 3 4.49 11.57 -9.19
C SER A 3 4.80 10.67 -10.39
N GLN A 4 5.56 11.16 -11.37
CA GLN A 4 6.05 10.30 -12.47
C GLN A 4 7.05 9.26 -11.98
N GLU A 5 7.82 9.60 -10.93
CA GLU A 5 8.71 8.68 -10.22
C GLU A 5 8.11 8.45 -8.81
N PRO A 6 7.34 7.36 -8.61
CA PRO A 6 6.85 7.01 -7.29
C PRO A 6 8.01 6.54 -6.41
N MET A 7 8.24 7.21 -5.29
CA MET A 7 9.20 6.76 -4.28
C MET A 7 8.48 5.83 -3.28
N LEU A 8 9.09 4.69 -3.01
CA LEU A 8 8.73 3.83 -1.89
C LEU A 8 9.69 4.09 -0.74
N PHE A 9 9.15 4.17 0.48
CA PHE A 9 9.94 4.12 1.69
C PHE A 9 10.32 2.68 2.00
N ASN A 10 11.53 2.47 2.56
CA ASN A 10 12.04 1.17 3.00
C ASN A 10 11.28 0.67 4.24
N THR A 11 10.05 0.24 4.04
CA THR A 11 9.07 -0.11 5.07
C THR A 11 7.94 -0.95 4.44
N THR A 12 6.89 -1.28 5.18
CA THR A 12 5.81 -2.11 4.63
C THR A 12 4.95 -1.37 3.60
N ILE A 13 4.23 -2.11 2.73
CA ILE A 13 3.23 -1.55 1.82
C ILE A 13 2.17 -0.76 2.60
N GLU A 14 1.71 -1.29 3.73
CA GLU A 14 0.79 -0.63 4.65
C GLU A 14 1.32 0.75 5.09
N GLN A 15 2.58 0.81 5.55
CA GLN A 15 3.20 2.05 6.01
C GLN A 15 3.41 3.06 4.86
N ASN A 16 3.74 2.58 3.66
CA ASN A 16 3.78 3.41 2.46
C ASN A 16 2.40 4.05 2.14
N ILE A 17 1.30 3.31 2.33
CA ILE A 17 -0.06 3.83 2.12
C ILE A 17 -0.47 4.80 3.23
N ARG A 18 -0.14 4.49 4.49
CA ARG A 18 -0.42 5.34 5.66
C ARG A 18 0.36 6.66 5.64
N TYR A 19 1.47 6.74 4.91
CA TYR A 19 2.26 7.97 4.82
C TYR A 19 1.42 9.18 4.35
N GLY A 20 0.40 8.97 3.52
CA GLY A 20 -0.53 10.02 3.09
C GLY A 20 -1.65 10.34 4.10
N ARG A 21 -1.92 9.44 5.06
CA ARG A 21 -2.96 9.57 6.10
C ARG A 21 -2.74 8.55 7.23
N GLU A 22 -2.24 9.00 8.38
CA GLU A 22 -1.81 8.12 9.47
C GLU A 22 -2.91 7.20 10.05
N LYS A 23 -4.16 7.66 10.07
CA LYS A 23 -5.30 6.97 10.70
C LYS A 23 -6.16 6.12 9.74
N VAL A 24 -5.57 5.61 8.65
CA VAL A 24 -6.28 4.71 7.72
C VAL A 24 -6.47 3.33 8.38
N THR A 25 -7.64 2.74 8.29
CA THR A 25 -7.85 1.35 8.75
C THR A 25 -7.48 0.34 7.67
N ASP A 26 -7.17 -0.90 8.03
CA ASP A 26 -6.82 -1.96 7.06
C ASP A 26 -7.95 -2.22 6.05
N ALA A 27 -9.20 -2.01 6.46
CA ALA A 27 -10.36 -2.06 5.57
C ALA A 27 -10.34 -0.94 4.51
N GLU A 28 -9.97 0.28 4.90
CA GLU A 28 -9.79 1.40 3.97
C GLU A 28 -8.58 1.20 3.06
N ILE A 29 -7.47 0.63 3.57
CA ILE A 29 -6.32 0.23 2.75
C ILE A 29 -6.76 -0.79 1.69
N THR A 30 -7.49 -1.82 2.10
CA THR A 30 -8.02 -2.85 1.19
C THR A 30 -8.94 -2.24 0.14
N ALA A 31 -9.83 -1.32 0.53
CA ALA A 31 -10.71 -0.63 -0.40
C ALA A 31 -9.92 0.24 -1.41
N ALA A 32 -8.87 0.93 -0.96
CA ALA A 32 -7.98 1.71 -1.83
C ALA A 32 -7.23 0.80 -2.81
N LEU A 33 -6.69 -0.32 -2.33
CA LEU A 33 -6.01 -1.32 -3.17
C LEU A 33 -6.93 -1.91 -4.24
N ARG A 34 -8.21 -2.17 -3.91
CA ARG A 34 -9.21 -2.63 -4.89
C ARG A 34 -9.50 -1.56 -5.94
N LYS A 35 -9.71 -0.30 -5.51
CA LYS A 35 -9.92 0.83 -6.43
C LYS A 35 -8.72 1.07 -7.36
N ALA A 36 -7.51 0.80 -6.88
CA ALA A 36 -6.27 0.91 -7.64
C ALA A 36 -5.94 -0.34 -8.48
N ASN A 37 -6.79 -1.38 -8.50
CA ASN A 37 -6.52 -2.68 -9.11
C ASN A 37 -5.24 -3.38 -8.60
N ALA A 38 -4.75 -2.98 -7.43
CA ALA A 38 -3.52 -3.50 -6.82
C ALA A 38 -3.79 -4.61 -5.80
N TYR A 39 -5.05 -4.84 -5.40
CA TYR A 39 -5.37 -5.80 -4.33
C TYR A 39 -4.84 -7.21 -4.60
N ASN A 40 -5.11 -7.79 -5.77
CA ASN A 40 -4.66 -9.15 -6.08
C ASN A 40 -3.13 -9.25 -6.17
N PHE A 41 -2.47 -8.18 -6.63
CA PHE A 41 -1.01 -8.11 -6.67
C PHE A 41 -0.43 -8.05 -5.24
N VAL A 42 -0.99 -7.23 -4.37
CA VAL A 42 -0.53 -7.18 -2.97
C VAL A 42 -0.81 -8.49 -2.24
N GLN A 43 -1.95 -9.13 -2.51
CA GLN A 43 -2.31 -10.42 -1.91
C GLN A 43 -1.50 -11.61 -2.46
N SER A 44 -0.75 -11.46 -3.55
CA SER A 44 0.12 -12.54 -4.03
C SER A 44 1.42 -12.65 -3.23
N PHE A 45 1.77 -11.62 -2.44
CA PHE A 45 2.88 -11.71 -1.49
C PHE A 45 2.48 -12.52 -0.25
N PRO A 46 3.39 -13.32 0.33
CA PRO A 46 3.12 -14.11 1.54
C PRO A 46 2.58 -13.27 2.71
N ASP A 47 3.07 -12.04 2.86
CA ASP A 47 2.73 -11.14 3.98
C ASP A 47 1.71 -10.07 3.59
N GLY A 48 1.19 -10.08 2.36
CA GLY A 48 0.18 -9.14 1.90
C GLY A 48 0.60 -7.67 2.08
N ILE A 49 -0.23 -6.88 2.75
CA ILE A 49 0.05 -5.45 3.04
C ILE A 49 1.24 -5.24 3.99
N TYR A 50 1.67 -6.27 4.73
CA TYR A 50 2.81 -6.20 5.64
C TYR A 50 4.13 -6.57 4.95
N THR A 51 4.10 -6.83 3.64
CA THR A 51 5.31 -7.05 2.84
C THR A 51 6.20 -5.80 2.87
N ASN A 52 7.47 -5.97 3.19
CA ASN A 52 8.47 -4.91 3.11
C ASN A 52 8.82 -4.59 1.66
N VAL A 53 8.87 -3.30 1.35
CA VAL A 53 9.25 -2.75 0.04
C VAL A 53 10.22 -1.59 0.22
N GLY A 54 10.81 -1.12 -0.87
CA GLY A 54 11.85 -0.08 -0.89
C GLY A 54 13.10 -0.53 -1.61
#